data_AF-A0AA51GNS6-F1
#
_entry.id   AF-A0AA51GNS6-F1
#
_cell.length_a   1.000
_cell.length_b   1.000
_cell.length_c   1.000
_cell.angle_alpha   90.00
_cell.angle_beta   90.00
_cell.angle_gamma   90.00
#
_symmetry.space_group_name_H-M   'P 1'
#
loop_
_entity.id
_entity.type
_entity.pdbx_description
1 polymer ?
#
loop_
_entity_poly.entity_id
_entity_poly.type
_entity_poly.pdbx_seq_one_letter_code
_entity_poly.pdbx_strand_id
1 'polypeptide(L)'
;MMDWEKAPRDTVVCYCKNINKQQILRAVTDGAKTLKDIQNITGACTGNQCETLNPSGKCCSSDINELLRIYVPVFERLSSGNCG
;
A
#
# COMPACT_ATOMS: atom_id res chain seq x y z
N MET A 1 10.21 -8.30 9.53
CA MET A 1 9.17 -7.29 9.26
C MET A 1 9.85 -6.17 8.49
N MET A 2 9.33 -5.80 7.33
CA MET A 2 9.93 -4.78 6.46
C MET A 2 9.71 -3.40 7.08
N ASP A 3 10.69 -2.52 7.05
CA ASP A 3 10.52 -1.12 7.48
C ASP A 3 9.94 -0.30 6.31
N TRP A 4 8.61 -0.17 6.28
CA TRP A 4 7.90 0.51 5.19
C TRP A 4 8.11 2.02 5.16
N GLU A 5 8.61 2.65 6.22
CA GLU A 5 9.00 4.07 6.18
C GLU A 5 10.27 4.24 5.35
N LYS A 6 11.25 3.35 5.56
CA LYS A 6 12.56 3.39 4.87
C LYS A 6 12.60 2.70 3.52
N ALA A 7 11.64 1.84 3.21
CA ALA A 7 11.62 1.11 1.94
C ALA A 7 11.61 2.07 0.71
N PRO A 8 12.41 1.80 -0.33
CA PRO A 8 12.37 2.52 -1.59
C PRO A 8 10.96 2.57 -2.22
N ARG A 9 10.67 3.62 -2.98
CA ARG A 9 9.33 3.83 -3.58
C ARG A 9 8.93 2.76 -4.60
N ASP A 10 9.91 2.19 -5.28
CA ASP A 10 9.78 1.13 -6.27
C ASP A 10 9.74 -0.28 -5.65
N THR A 11 9.87 -0.41 -4.33
CA THR A 11 9.75 -1.70 -3.64
C THR A 11 8.39 -2.33 -3.92
N VAL A 12 8.40 -3.55 -4.45
CA VAL A 12 7.17 -4.31 -4.77
C VAL A 12 6.47 -4.71 -3.47
N VAL A 13 5.19 -4.36 -3.38
CA VAL A 13 4.29 -4.72 -2.27
C VAL A 13 3.45 -5.94 -2.68
N CYS A 14 2.83 -5.90 -3.85
CA CYS A 14 2.03 -7.02 -4.37
C CYS A 14 2.69 -7.64 -5.61
N TYR A 15 3.36 -8.77 -5.42
CA TYR A 15 4.05 -9.50 -6.49
C TYR A 15 3.08 -10.06 -7.55
N CYS A 16 1.89 -10.52 -7.14
CA CYS A 16 0.89 -11.06 -8.06
C CYS A 16 0.40 -10.05 -9.12
N LYS A 17 0.47 -8.75 -8.81
CA LYS A 17 -0.04 -7.67 -9.66
C LYS A 17 1.04 -6.65 -10.03
N ASN A 18 2.29 -6.92 -9.64
CA ASN A 18 3.42 -6.02 -9.79
C ASN A 18 3.14 -4.59 -9.31
N ILE A 19 2.56 -4.47 -8.11
CA ILE A 19 2.24 -3.16 -7.49
C ILE A 19 3.32 -2.80 -6.48
N ASN A 20 3.89 -1.61 -6.62
CA ASN A 20 4.95 -1.09 -5.73
C ASN A 20 4.43 -0.10 -4.67
N LYS A 21 5.29 0.25 -3.71
CA LYS A 21 4.99 1.20 -2.63
C LYS A 21 4.46 2.52 -3.18
N GLN A 22 5.04 3.08 -4.23
CA GLN A 22 4.61 4.35 -4.82
C GLN A 22 3.15 4.30 -5.28
N GLN A 23 2.72 3.21 -5.91
CA GLN A 23 1.34 3.05 -6.37
C GLN A 23 0.36 2.96 -5.20
N ILE A 24 0.73 2.30 -4.10
CA ILE A 24 -0.07 2.28 -2.86
C ILE A 24 -0.19 3.70 -2.28
N LEU A 25 0.91 4.45 -2.20
CA LEU A 25 0.89 5.83 -1.68
C LEU A 25 0.08 6.79 -2.56
N ARG A 26 0.12 6.61 -3.89
CA ARG A 26 -0.76 7.34 -4.82
C ARG A 26 -2.22 7.04 -4.54
N ALA A 27 -2.60 5.77 -4.38
CA ALA A 27 -3.97 5.41 -4.03
C ALA A 27 -4.43 6.03 -2.70
N VAL A 28 -3.55 6.11 -1.68
CA VAL A 28 -3.85 6.84 -0.43
C VAL A 28 -4.07 8.33 -0.68
N THR A 29 -3.25 8.95 -1.53
CA THR A 29 -3.40 10.35 -1.94
C THR A 29 -4.73 10.58 -2.68
N ASP A 30 -5.17 9.59 -3.46
CA ASP A 30 -6.45 9.59 -4.18
C ASP A 30 -7.64 9.26 -3.25
N GLY A 31 -7.41 9.10 -1.95
CA GLY A 31 -8.45 8.94 -0.93
C GLY A 31 -8.65 7.51 -0.40
N ALA A 32 -7.80 6.54 -0.76
CA ALA A 32 -7.87 5.20 -0.20
C ALA A 32 -7.58 5.20 1.31
N LYS A 33 -8.49 4.63 2.10
CA LYS A 33 -8.34 4.51 3.56
C LYS A 33 -8.35 3.06 4.04
N THR A 34 -8.82 2.15 3.20
CA THR A 34 -8.99 0.74 3.53
C THR A 34 -8.29 -0.16 2.53
N LEU A 35 -8.04 -1.41 2.92
CA LEU A 35 -7.56 -2.44 1.99
C LEU A 35 -8.50 -2.60 0.78
N LYS A 36 -9.82 -2.43 0.99
CA LYS A 36 -10.81 -2.52 -0.08
C LYS A 36 -10.65 -1.39 -1.11
N ASP A 37 -10.35 -0.17 -0.65
CA ASP A 37 -10.08 0.95 -1.55
C ASP A 37 -8.81 0.70 -2.36
N ILE A 38 -7.75 0.21 -1.72
CA ILE A 38 -6.50 -0.17 -2.39
C ILE A 38 -6.75 -1.26 -3.45
N GLN A 39 -7.55 -2.28 -3.14
CA GLN A 39 -7.95 -3.31 -4.11
C GLN A 39 -8.68 -2.69 -5.31
N ASN A 40 -9.64 -1.80 -5.07
CA ASN A 40 -10.45 -1.20 -6.11
C ASN A 40 -9.62 -0.28 -7.02
N ILE A 41 -8.65 0.47 -6.47
CA ILE A 41 -7.84 1.45 -7.21
C ILE A 41 -6.66 0.80 -7.93
N THR A 42 -5.93 -0.10 -7.24
CA THR A 42 -4.66 -0.64 -7.74
C THR A 42 -4.74 -2.07 -8.24
N GLY A 43 -5.79 -2.81 -7.87
CA GLY A 43 -5.90 -4.25 -8.08
C GLY A 43 -5.01 -5.10 -7.16
N ALA A 44 -4.17 -4.51 -6.30
CA ALA A 44 -3.36 -5.26 -5.34
C ALA A 44 -4.23 -6.16 -4.44
N CYS A 45 -3.66 -7.26 -3.95
CA CYS A 45 -4.37 -8.22 -3.08
C CYS A 45 -5.59 -8.93 -3.75
N THR A 46 -5.69 -8.92 -5.08
CA THR A 46 -6.74 -9.67 -5.84
C THR A 46 -6.19 -10.88 -6.61
N GLY A 47 -4.88 -11.11 -6.59
CA GLY A 47 -4.26 -12.32 -7.14
C GLY A 47 -4.20 -13.47 -6.12
N ASN A 48 -3.90 -14.68 -6.59
CA ASN A 48 -3.90 -15.91 -5.80
C ASN A 48 -2.56 -16.70 -5.84
N GLN A 49 -1.52 -16.16 -6.45
CA GLN A 49 -0.21 -16.81 -6.62
C GLN A 49 0.84 -16.35 -5.59
N CYS A 50 0.40 -15.93 -4.40
CA CYS A 50 1.28 -15.33 -3.39
C CYS A 50 2.37 -16.30 -2.92
N GLU A 51 2.05 -17.59 -2.78
CA GLU A 51 2.99 -18.64 -2.37
C GLU A 51 4.16 -18.78 -3.34
N THR A 52 3.93 -18.54 -4.63
CA THR A 52 4.95 -18.70 -5.68
C THR A 52 5.64 -17.37 -6.03
N LEU A 53 4.89 -16.27 -6.10
CA LEU A 53 5.40 -14.99 -6.60
C LEU A 53 5.93 -14.06 -5.51
N ASN A 54 5.40 -14.13 -4.28
CA ASN A 54 5.91 -13.31 -3.19
C ASN A 54 7.09 -14.03 -2.52
N PRO A 55 8.29 -13.43 -2.40
CA PRO A 55 9.44 -14.04 -1.73
C PRO A 55 9.18 -14.48 -0.28
N SER A 56 8.19 -13.87 0.39
CA SER A 56 7.76 -14.27 1.73
C SER A 56 6.80 -15.46 1.76
N GLY A 57 6.27 -15.88 0.60
CA GLY A 57 5.21 -16.88 0.47
C GLY A 57 3.84 -16.44 1.00
N LYS A 58 3.69 -15.18 1.40
CA LYS A 58 2.48 -14.65 2.06
C LYS A 58 1.75 -13.62 1.21
N CYS A 59 0.46 -13.43 1.49
CA CYS A 59 -0.32 -12.38 0.84
C CYS A 59 0.15 -10.99 1.27
N CYS A 60 0.16 -10.04 0.34
CA CYS A 60 0.59 -8.65 0.56
C CYS A 60 -0.38 -7.83 1.44
N SER A 61 -1.48 -8.41 1.90
CA SER A 61 -2.48 -7.69 2.70
C SER A 61 -1.90 -7.13 4.01
N SER A 62 -0.97 -7.84 4.65
CA SER A 62 -0.28 -7.35 5.85
C SER A 62 0.53 -6.10 5.56
N ASP A 63 1.30 -6.10 4.46
CA ASP A 63 2.13 -4.98 4.05
C ASP A 63 1.29 -3.76 3.64
N ILE A 64 0.18 -3.98 2.94
CA ILE A 64 -0.76 -2.92 2.58
C ILE A 64 -1.39 -2.31 3.83
N ASN A 65 -1.83 -3.13 4.79
CA ASN A 65 -2.42 -2.63 6.03
C ASN A 65 -1.42 -1.82 6.86
N GLU A 66 -0.14 -2.22 6.87
CA GLU A 66 0.92 -1.46 7.53
C GLU A 66 1.17 -0.12 6.85
N LEU A 67 1.22 -0.09 5.51
CA LEU A 67 1.30 1.16 4.74
C LEU A 67 0.10 2.08 5.01
N LEU A 68 -1.13 1.55 5.03
CA LEU A 68 -2.32 2.33 5.37
C LEU A 68 -2.22 2.93 6.78
N ARG A 69 -1.81 2.13 7.76
CA ARG A 69 -1.61 2.56 9.16
C ARG A 69 -0.61 3.72 9.27
N ILE A 70 0.47 3.68 8.49
CA ILE A 70 1.52 4.72 8.52
C ILE A 70 1.02 5.98 7.80
N TYR A 71 0.50 5.86 6.57
CA TYR A 71 0.36 7.00 5.67
C TYR A 71 -1.03 7.65 5.66
N VAL A 72 -2.11 6.93 5.99
CA VAL A 72 -3.46 7.54 6.05
C VAL A 72 -3.50 8.69 7.08
N PRO A 73 -3.03 8.53 8.33
CA PRO A 73 -3.07 9.63 9.30
C PRO A 73 -2.14 10.80 8.96
N VAL A 74 -1.06 10.54 8.21
CA VAL A 74 -0.17 11.60 7.71
C VAL A 74 -0.88 12.41 6.65
N PHE A 75 -1.49 11.74 5.67
CA PHE A 75 -2.20 12.41 4.59
C PHE A 75 -3.43 13.17 5.08
N GLU A 76 -4.20 12.63 6.02
CA GLU A 76 -5.35 13.32 6.62
C GLU A 76 -4.94 14.59 7.37
N ARG A 77 -3.81 14.57 8.10
CA ARG A 77 -3.25 15.77 8.76
C ARG A 77 -2.75 16.81 7.75
N LEU A 78 -2.13 16.38 6.66
CA LEU A 78 -1.70 17.30 5.60
C LEU A 78 -2.88 17.91 4.84
N SER A 79 -3.92 17.12 4.59
CA SER A 79 -5.13 17.56 3.86
C SER A 79 -6.02 18.49 4.68
N SER A 80 -6.00 18.35 6.01
CA SER A 80 -6.70 19.26 6.94
C SER A 80 -5.89 20.50 7.30
N GLY A 81 -4.62 20.57 6.89
CA GLY A 81 -3.75 21.72 7.04
C GLY A 81 -4.18 22.87 6.13
N ASN A 82 -5.22 23.58 6.51
CA ASN A 82 -5.52 24.91 6.00
C ASN A 82 -4.37 25.82 6.45
N CYS A 83 -3.45 26.16 5.55
CA CYS A 83 -2.68 27.40 5.67
C CYS A 83 -3.63 28.54 5.31
N GLY A 84 -4.40 28.99 6.30
CA GLY A 84 -5.10 30.28 6.27
C GLY A 84 -4.20 31.39 6.78
#